data_AF-A0A9X1TTQ0-F1
#
_entry.id   AF-A0A9X1TTQ0-F1
#
_cell.length_a   1.000
_cell.length_b   1.000
_cell.length_c   1.000
_cell.angle_alpha   90.00
_cell.angle_beta   90.00
_cell.angle_gamma   90.00
#
_symmetry.space_group_name_H-M   'P 1'
#
loop_
_entity.id
_entity.type
_entity.pdbx_description
1 polymer ?
#
loop_
_entity_poly.entity_id
_entity_poly.type
_entity_poly.pdbx_seq_one_letter_code
_entity_poly.pdbx_strand_id
1 'polypeptide(L)'
;MEHTISNQSQLRLRVFAGPNGSGKSTVIKSIGTTLINGKPLYLGIYVNADDIAVAIKNGQFDFSTYEIECSKEEILLFASTSGLLTASFNEDQIAKSFHIETNRLYLLAAQYAERLAQIIAR
;
A
#
# COMPACT_ATOMS: atom_id res chain seq x y z
N MET A 1 46.05 5.05 6.35
CA MET A 1 45.00 5.08 5.30
C MET A 1 43.71 4.69 5.99
N GLU A 2 42.92 5.71 6.30
CA GLU A 2 41.72 5.61 7.13
C GLU A 2 40.55 5.24 6.22
N HIS A 3 40.01 4.03 6.38
CA HIS A 3 38.85 3.60 5.62
C HIS A 3 37.60 4.25 6.23
N THR A 4 37.14 5.34 5.64
CA THR A 4 35.81 5.90 5.89
C THR A 4 34.77 4.91 5.39
N ILE A 5 34.18 4.12 6.30
CA ILE A 5 33.00 3.31 5.99
C ILE A 5 31.85 4.29 5.79
N SER A 6 31.49 4.55 4.54
CA SER A 6 30.25 5.26 4.23
C SER A 6 29.09 4.42 4.77
N ASN A 7 28.43 4.91 5.81
CA ASN A 7 27.22 4.31 6.37
C ASN A 7 26.04 4.54 5.41
N GLN A 8 26.06 3.88 4.24
CA GLN A 8 24.91 3.87 3.35
C GLN A 8 23.91 2.85 3.91
N SER A 9 22.77 3.34 4.39
CA SER A 9 21.66 2.50 4.81
C SER A 9 21.18 1.70 3.60
N GLN A 10 21.31 0.37 3.65
CA GLN A 10 20.87 -0.51 2.58
C GLN A 10 19.33 -0.53 2.54
N LEU A 11 18.74 -0.17 1.39
CA LEU A 11 17.30 -0.32 1.15
C LEU A 11 16.92 -1.80 1.12
N ARG A 12 15.81 -2.16 1.77
CA ARG A 12 15.35 -3.56 1.91
C ARG A 12 13.87 -3.68 1.57
N LEU A 13 13.55 -4.47 0.56
CA LEU A 13 12.20 -4.97 0.29
C LEU A 13 12.05 -6.36 0.93
N ARG A 14 10.96 -6.57 1.67
CA ARG A 14 10.63 -7.87 2.27
C ARG A 14 9.28 -8.33 1.74
N VAL A 15 9.25 -9.53 1.17
CA VAL A 15 8.04 -10.12 0.62
C VAL A 15 7.65 -11.32 1.48
N PHE A 16 6.43 -11.28 2.04
CA PHE A 16 5.84 -12.39 2.77
C PHE A 16 4.87 -13.12 1.84
N ALA A 17 5.26 -14.30 1.34
CA ALA A 17 4.50 -15.09 0.39
C ALA A 17 4.12 -16.48 0.94
N GLY A 18 3.02 -17.05 0.44
CA GLY A 18 2.48 -18.35 0.86
C GLY A 18 0.97 -18.47 0.61
N PRO A 19 0.38 -19.68 0.67
CA PRO A 19 -1.05 -19.89 0.39
C PRO A 19 -1.98 -19.11 1.31
N ASN A 20 -3.26 -18.98 0.94
CA ASN A 20 -4.28 -18.45 1.85
C ASN A 20 -4.38 -19.33 3.11
N GLY A 21 -4.51 -18.70 4.28
CA GLY A 21 -4.54 -19.43 5.56
C GLY A 21 -3.18 -19.85 6.13
N SER A 22 -2.06 -19.61 5.44
CA SER A 22 -0.70 -19.95 5.93
C SER A 22 -0.17 -19.13 7.10
N GLY A 23 -0.95 -18.17 7.64
CA GLY A 23 -0.57 -17.38 8.81
C GLY A 23 0.35 -16.18 8.55
N LYS A 24 0.54 -15.76 7.28
CA LYS A 24 1.41 -14.62 6.92
C LYS A 24 1.11 -13.35 7.72
N SER A 25 -0.17 -12.95 7.78
CA SER A 25 -0.61 -11.76 8.53
C SER A 25 -0.38 -11.93 10.04
N THR A 26 -0.44 -13.16 10.56
CA THR A 26 -0.11 -13.47 11.96
C THR A 26 1.37 -13.22 12.25
N VAL A 27 2.25 -13.67 11.35
CA VAL A 27 3.70 -13.43 11.46
C VAL A 27 4.00 -11.93 11.43
N ILE A 28 3.42 -11.18 10.49
CA ILE A 28 3.62 -9.72 10.38
C ILE A 28 3.18 -9.01 11.66
N LYS A 29 2.00 -9.34 12.19
CA LYS A 29 1.50 -8.79 13.46
C LYS A 29 2.42 -9.12 14.63
N SER A 30 2.87 -10.38 14.72
CA SER A 30 3.81 -10.82 15.75
C SER A 30 5.13 -10.07 15.68
N ILE A 31 5.64 -9.80 14.48
CA ILE A 31 6.87 -9.01 14.30
C ILE A 31 6.67 -7.58 14.82
N GLY A 32 5.53 -6.95 14.50
CA GLY A 32 5.22 -5.60 14.98
C GLY A 32 5.20 -5.46 16.50
N THR A 33 4.92 -6.54 17.24
CA THR A 33 4.95 -6.58 18.71
C THR A 33 6.25 -7.15 19.29
N THR A 34 7.18 -7.61 18.45
CA THR A 34 8.43 -8.24 18.89
C THR A 34 9.44 -7.17 19.34
N LEU A 35 10.07 -7.38 20.50
CA LEU A 35 11.15 -6.54 21.00
C LEU A 35 12.49 -7.25 20.82
N ILE A 36 13.46 -6.57 20.21
CA ILE A 36 14.85 -7.00 20.13
C ILE A 36 15.69 -6.00 20.92
N ASN A 37 16.39 -6.46 21.95
CA ASN A 37 17.17 -5.62 22.87
C ASN A 37 16.33 -4.46 23.46
N GLY A 38 15.07 -4.72 23.81
CA GLY A 38 14.14 -3.73 24.37
C GLY A 38 13.56 -2.73 23.37
N LYS A 39 13.78 -2.90 22.07
CA LYS A 39 13.24 -2.00 21.02
C LYS A 39 12.29 -2.74 20.08
N PRO A 40 11.18 -2.13 19.66
CA PRO A 40 10.29 -2.71 18.64
C PRO A 40 11.05 -3.03 17.36
N LEU A 41 10.80 -4.23 16.81
CA LEU A 41 11.31 -4.62 15.52
C LEU A 41 10.56 -3.87 14.41
N TYR A 42 11.14 -2.78 13.92
CA TYR A 42 10.60 -2.02 12.81
C TYR A 42 11.06 -2.60 11.46
N LEU A 43 10.09 -2.98 10.60
CA LEU A 43 10.37 -3.53 9.28
C LEU A 43 10.29 -2.51 8.14
N GLY A 44 9.88 -1.28 8.43
CA GLY A 44 9.55 -0.27 7.42
C GLY A 44 8.04 -0.15 7.18
N ILE A 45 7.70 0.48 6.06
CA ILE A 45 6.33 0.63 5.58
C ILE A 45 5.77 -0.73 5.17
N TYR A 46 4.57 -1.04 5.65
CA TYR A 46 3.85 -2.27 5.33
C TYR A 46 2.73 -1.97 4.33
N VAL A 47 2.72 -2.69 3.21
CA VAL A 47 1.75 -2.51 2.12
C VAL A 47 1.00 -3.82 1.90
N ASN A 48 -0.34 -3.76 1.93
CA ASN A 48 -1.22 -4.89 1.66
C ASN A 48 -2.54 -4.38 1.07
N ALA A 49 -2.98 -4.96 -0.05
CA ALA A 49 -4.17 -4.50 -0.75
C ALA A 49 -5.47 -4.71 0.04
N ASP A 50 -5.59 -5.79 0.82
CA ASP A 50 -6.81 -6.05 1.61
C ASP A 50 -6.95 -5.03 2.75
N ASP A 51 -5.84 -4.73 3.44
CA ASP A 51 -5.80 -3.72 4.51
C ASP A 51 -6.09 -2.31 3.95
N ILE A 52 -5.56 -2.00 2.75
CA ILE A 52 -5.87 -0.76 2.02
C ILE A 52 -7.36 -0.70 1.65
N ALA A 53 -7.95 -1.79 1.14
CA ALA A 53 -9.36 -1.83 0.78
C ALA A 53 -10.26 -1.57 2.00
N VAL A 54 -9.92 -2.13 3.16
CA VAL A 54 -10.62 -1.86 4.43
C VAL A 54 -10.48 -0.38 4.82
N ALA A 55 -9.27 0.19 4.77
CA ALA A 55 -9.04 1.59 5.09
C ALA A 55 -9.81 2.54 4.15
N ILE A 56 -9.85 2.25 2.84
CA ILE A 56 -10.61 3.01 1.84
C ILE A 56 -12.11 2.94 2.14
N LYS A 57 -12.65 1.74 2.41
CA LYS A 57 -14.07 1.55 2.75
C LYS A 57 -14.49 2.32 4.00
N ASN A 58 -13.58 2.45 4.97
CA ASN A 58 -13.82 3.18 6.22
C ASN A 58 -13.57 4.69 6.10
N GLY A 59 -13.16 5.21 4.93
CA GLY A 59 -12.78 6.61 4.75
C GLY A 59 -11.49 7.03 5.47
N GLN A 60 -10.65 6.05 5.83
CA GLN A 60 -9.47 6.25 6.66
C GLN A 60 -8.16 6.29 5.86
N PHE A 61 -8.18 5.91 4.58
CA PHE A 61 -6.97 5.78 3.78
C PHE A 61 -6.33 7.12 3.42
N ASP A 62 -5.07 7.30 3.84
CA ASP A 62 -4.26 8.50 3.64
C ASP A 62 -2.88 8.10 3.15
N PHE A 63 -2.44 8.67 2.04
CA PHE A 63 -1.16 8.33 1.41
C PHE A 63 0.04 8.70 2.30
N SER A 64 -0.13 9.65 3.23
CA SER A 64 0.91 10.05 4.18
C SER A 64 1.33 8.89 5.11
N THR A 65 0.47 7.87 5.29
CA THR A 65 0.80 6.63 6.03
C THR A 65 1.96 5.85 5.37
N TYR A 66 2.17 6.08 4.08
CA TYR A 66 3.21 5.47 3.26
C TYR A 66 4.32 6.46 2.90
N GLU A 67 4.35 7.63 3.55
CA GLU A 67 5.35 8.69 3.30
C GLU A 67 5.39 9.17 1.84
N ILE A 68 4.25 9.12 1.14
CA ILE A 68 4.11 9.60 -0.24
C ILE A 68 3.00 10.64 -0.38
N GLU A 69 3.15 11.50 -1.38
CA GLU A 69 2.09 12.32 -1.92
C GLU A 69 1.60 11.69 -3.23
N CYS A 70 0.28 11.71 -3.45
CA CYS A 70 -0.30 11.12 -4.66
C CYS A 70 -1.50 11.93 -5.16
N SER A 71 -1.51 12.20 -6.45
CA SER A 71 -2.60 12.84 -7.16
C SER A 71 -3.55 11.83 -7.80
N LYS A 72 -4.77 12.28 -8.13
CA LYS A 72 -5.74 11.43 -8.82
C LYS A 72 -5.23 11.05 -10.21
N GLU A 73 -4.59 11.99 -10.88
CA GLU A 73 -4.06 11.85 -12.24
C GLU A 73 -2.97 10.79 -12.32
N GLU A 74 -2.08 10.72 -11.33
CA GLU A 74 -1.04 9.68 -11.24
C GLU A 74 -1.64 8.27 -11.13
N ILE A 75 -2.68 8.09 -10.30
CA ILE A 75 -3.37 6.81 -10.17
C ILE A 75 -4.07 6.43 -11.47
N LEU A 76 -4.74 7.38 -12.14
CA LEU A 76 -5.43 7.11 -13.40
C LEU A 76 -4.43 6.75 -14.52
N LEU A 77 -3.31 7.46 -14.60
CA LEU A 77 -2.24 7.19 -15.56
C LEU A 77 -1.59 5.82 -15.31
N PHE A 78 -1.32 5.49 -14.05
CA PHE A 78 -0.80 4.17 -13.70
C PHE A 78 -1.80 3.07 -14.04
N ALA A 79 -3.08 3.25 -13.71
CA ALA A 79 -4.11 2.26 -14.01
C ALA A 79 -4.22 1.97 -15.51
N SER A 80 -4.22 2.99 -16.36
CA SER A 80 -4.32 2.82 -17.83
C SER A 80 -3.08 2.15 -18.44
N THR A 81 -1.90 2.30 -17.83
CA THR A 81 -0.63 1.76 -18.35
C THR A 81 -0.19 0.44 -17.70
N SER A 82 -0.73 0.08 -16.54
CA SER A 82 -0.30 -1.09 -15.74
C SER A 82 -0.84 -2.44 -16.23
N GLY A 83 -1.88 -2.44 -17.08
CA GLY A 83 -2.61 -3.65 -17.48
C GLY A 83 -3.51 -4.24 -16.38
N LEU A 84 -3.78 -3.50 -15.30
CA LEU A 84 -4.66 -3.94 -14.21
C LEU A 84 -6.15 -3.67 -14.45
N LEU A 85 -6.48 -2.88 -15.48
CA LEU A 85 -7.87 -2.64 -15.87
C LEU A 85 -8.48 -3.86 -16.55
N THR A 86 -9.80 -4.00 -16.40
CA THR A 86 -10.58 -5.11 -16.97
C THR A 86 -11.80 -4.56 -17.69
N ALA A 87 -12.51 -5.39 -18.46
CA ALA A 87 -13.78 -4.99 -19.09
C ALA A 87 -14.80 -4.46 -18.06
N SER A 88 -14.85 -5.07 -16.88
CA SER A 88 -15.74 -4.68 -15.76
C SER A 88 -15.23 -3.51 -14.91
N PHE A 89 -13.96 -3.15 -15.04
CA PHE A 89 -13.34 -2.04 -14.30
C PHE A 89 -12.32 -1.34 -15.21
N ASN A 90 -12.83 -0.44 -16.02
CA ASN A 90 -12.11 0.28 -17.07
C ASN A 90 -11.84 1.74 -16.66
N GLU A 91 -11.26 2.53 -17.56
CA GLU A 91 -10.87 3.93 -17.33
C GLU A 91 -12.01 4.81 -16.81
N ASP A 92 -13.22 4.67 -17.37
CA ASP A 92 -14.38 5.44 -16.91
C ASP A 92 -14.80 5.05 -15.49
N GLN A 93 -14.75 3.75 -15.18
CA GLN A 93 -15.13 3.25 -13.85
C GLN A 93 -14.14 3.67 -12.77
N ILE A 94 -12.83 3.60 -13.04
CA ILE A 94 -11.81 4.05 -12.07
C ILE A 94 -11.87 5.58 -11.89
N ALA A 95 -12.06 6.35 -12.95
CA ALA A 95 -12.17 7.81 -12.87
C ALA A 95 -13.33 8.26 -11.96
N LYS A 96 -14.43 7.49 -11.94
CA LYS A 96 -15.62 7.74 -11.14
C LYS A 96 -15.60 7.04 -9.77
N SER A 97 -14.63 6.16 -9.49
CA SER A 97 -14.65 5.37 -8.25
C SER A 97 -14.15 6.13 -7.03
N PHE A 98 -13.41 7.22 -7.20
CA PHE A 98 -12.80 7.95 -6.09
C PHE A 98 -12.49 9.43 -6.42
N HIS A 99 -12.16 10.18 -5.37
CA HIS A 99 -11.42 11.45 -5.49
C HIS A 99 -10.34 11.52 -4.41
N ILE A 100 -9.41 12.46 -4.56
CA ILE A 100 -8.36 12.74 -3.59
C ILE A 100 -8.48 14.20 -3.15
N GLU A 101 -8.40 14.43 -1.84
CA GLU A 101 -8.35 15.76 -1.24
C GLU A 101 -7.34 15.71 -0.09
N THR A 102 -6.39 16.65 -0.05
CA THR A 102 -5.35 16.72 1.02
C THR A 102 -4.62 15.38 1.26
N ASN A 103 -4.21 14.71 0.18
CA ASN A 103 -3.50 13.41 0.24
C ASN A 103 -4.32 12.25 0.86
N ARG A 104 -5.63 12.42 0.99
CA ARG A 104 -6.58 11.39 1.44
C ARG A 104 -7.44 10.93 0.28
N LEU A 105 -7.65 9.61 0.19
CA LEU A 105 -8.54 9.04 -0.81
C LEU A 105 -9.94 8.84 -0.26
N TYR A 106 -10.93 9.30 -1.03
CA TYR A 106 -12.33 9.15 -0.72
C TYR A 106 -13.01 8.29 -1.77
N LEU A 107 -13.60 7.19 -1.33
CA LEU A 107 -14.32 6.27 -2.20
C LEU A 107 -15.70 6.83 -2.55
N LEU A 108 -16.03 6.83 -3.84
CA LEU A 108 -17.33 7.28 -4.36
C LEU A 108 -18.28 6.11 -4.64
N ALA A 109 -17.75 4.90 -4.86
CA ALA A 109 -18.54 3.70 -5.12
C ALA A 109 -17.94 2.48 -4.41
N ALA A 110 -18.66 1.96 -3.41
CA ALA A 110 -18.22 0.90 -2.50
C ALA A 110 -17.72 -0.38 -3.22
N GLN A 111 -18.36 -0.74 -4.34
CA GLN A 111 -18.02 -1.93 -5.12
C GLN A 111 -16.61 -1.92 -5.72
N TYR A 112 -15.97 -0.75 -5.82
CA TYR A 112 -14.66 -0.59 -6.44
C TYR A 112 -13.49 -0.54 -5.45
N ALA A 113 -13.76 -0.58 -4.14
CA ALA A 113 -12.72 -0.51 -3.11
C ALA A 113 -11.59 -1.53 -3.32
N GLU A 114 -11.92 -2.79 -3.57
CA GLU A 114 -10.93 -3.87 -3.75
C GLU A 114 -10.04 -3.64 -4.98
N ARG A 115 -10.66 -3.22 -6.09
CA ARG A 115 -9.92 -2.95 -7.34
C ARG A 115 -9.02 -1.73 -7.19
N LEU A 116 -9.51 -0.69 -6.55
CA LEU A 116 -8.75 0.52 -6.29
C LEU A 116 -7.56 0.24 -5.37
N ALA A 117 -7.76 -0.55 -4.31
CA ALA A 117 -6.69 -0.95 -3.40
C ALA A 117 -5.59 -1.79 -4.09
N GLN A 118 -5.96 -2.68 -5.01
CA GLN A 118 -5.01 -3.46 -5.81
C GLN A 118 -4.14 -2.58 -6.71
N ILE A 119 -4.70 -1.51 -7.26
CA ILE A 119 -3.98 -0.55 -8.10
C ILE A 119 -3.04 0.31 -7.25
N ILE A 120 -3.50 0.77 -6.08
CA ILE A 120 -2.70 1.61 -5.16
C ILE A 120 -1.52 0.86 -4.54
N ALA A 121 -1.66 -0.44 -4.30
CA ALA A 121 -0.62 -1.24 -3.65
C ALA A 121 0.58 -1.60 -4.57
N ARG A 122 0.63 -1.10 -5.81
CA ARG A 122 1.57 -1.52 -6.87
C ARG A 122 2.60 -0.47 -7.21
#